data_AF-A0A5E4KF48-F1
#
_entry.id   AF-A0A5E4KF48-F1
#
_cell.length_a   1.000
_cell.length_b   1.000
_cell.length_c   1.000
_cell.angle_alpha   90.00
_cell.angle_beta   90.00
_cell.angle_gamma   90.00
#
_symmetry.space_group_name_H-M   'P 1'
#
loop_
_entity.id
_entity.type
_entity.pdbx_description
1 polymer ?
#
loop_
_entity_poly.entity_id
_entity_poly.type
_entity_poly.pdbx_seq_one_letter_code
_entity_poly.pdbx_strand_id
1 'polypeptide(L)'
;MIMFILIISCLSAAAETPVSQPPEAFTASPFSGLIFIILVLLLISAAAAFQEFWLKGRLELIPLITSAPCDGTSTIPLKVQFVDPSGKPRKQLKDRNVEIRSTSGNVMKVVILKGEETAETELKSSNVCGIVTLEAKSGIQKANARVNFAGNVAGLVLEVAPSKIPADGISISSVTIKIKDDKGNFITSPDERIVEMSTSLGTVTSPVKIPPGTLSGIAILSSCMRTGTATITATFGSLHGEKKVVFEELAERYCMNCGDPMKREMTACPTCKKTPPPDTEIKECYSCSGVIPATAMFCDKCGAKQPV
;
A
#
# COMPACT_ATOMS: atom_id res chain seq x y z
N MET A 1 -28.08 -0.19 -21.23
CA MET A 1 -29.35 -0.47 -20.54
C MET A 1 -29.21 0.13 -19.15
N ILE A 2 -30.14 1.02 -18.80
CA ILE A 2 -30.17 1.91 -17.62
C ILE A 2 -29.41 3.24 -17.81
N MET A 3 -30.16 4.33 -17.63
CA MET A 3 -29.76 5.75 -17.61
C MET A 3 -29.89 6.56 -18.91
N PHE A 4 -31.11 6.63 -19.46
CA PHE A 4 -31.58 7.75 -20.29
C PHE A 4 -33.11 7.84 -20.16
N ILE A 5 -33.59 8.17 -18.96
CA ILE A 5 -34.98 8.54 -18.69
C ILE A 5 -34.93 9.71 -17.72
N LEU A 6 -34.99 10.92 -18.25
CA LEU A 6 -35.50 12.12 -17.59
C LEU A 6 -35.54 13.24 -18.64
N ILE A 7 -36.60 14.05 -18.58
CA ILE A 7 -36.99 15.12 -19.51
C ILE A 7 -37.92 14.67 -20.66
N ILE A 8 -39.07 14.07 -20.33
CA ILE A 8 -40.35 14.33 -21.02
C ILE A 8 -41.47 14.16 -19.98
N SER A 9 -41.86 15.25 -19.30
CA SER A 9 -43.08 15.30 -18.48
C SER A 9 -43.47 16.75 -18.21
N CYS A 10 -44.27 17.33 -19.09
CA CYS A 10 -45.39 18.22 -18.77
C CYS A 10 -45.89 18.83 -20.08
N LEU A 11 -46.99 18.29 -20.62
CA LEU A 11 -48.15 19.06 -21.09
C LEU A 11 -49.16 18.08 -21.68
N SER A 12 -50.17 17.73 -20.90
CA SER A 12 -51.44 17.21 -21.38
C SER A 12 -52.50 17.73 -20.43
N ALA A 13 -53.06 18.90 -20.76
CA ALA A 13 -54.27 19.39 -20.16
C ALA A 13 -55.21 19.81 -21.30
N ALA A 14 -56.30 19.05 -21.37
CA ALA A 14 -57.54 19.14 -22.12
C ALA A 14 -57.78 20.38 -23.01
N ALA A 15 -58.14 20.08 -24.26
CA ALA A 15 -58.94 20.92 -25.12
C ALA A 15 -60.41 20.88 -24.70
N GLU A 16 -61.07 22.04 -24.63
CA GLU A 16 -62.46 22.28 -25.02
C GLU A 16 -62.62 23.82 -25.24
N THR A 17 -63.41 24.20 -26.23
CA THR A 17 -63.41 25.44 -27.05
C THR A 17 -64.28 26.59 -26.47
N PRO A 18 -64.63 27.68 -27.20
CA PRO A 18 -63.85 28.70 -27.90
C PRO A 18 -64.29 30.14 -27.53
N VAL A 19 -63.39 31.13 -27.40
CA VAL A 19 -63.77 32.56 -27.56
C VAL A 19 -62.63 33.34 -28.23
N SER A 20 -63.04 34.11 -29.23
CA SER A 20 -62.28 34.99 -30.11
C SER A 20 -61.39 36.02 -29.42
N GLN A 21 -60.08 35.95 -29.65
CA GLN A 21 -59.19 37.13 -29.66
C GLN A 21 -58.13 36.98 -30.77
N PRO A 22 -57.79 38.05 -31.51
CA PRO A 22 -56.85 37.99 -32.63
C PRO A 22 -55.43 37.63 -32.15
N PRO A 23 -54.61 36.99 -33.00
CA PRO A 23 -53.28 36.56 -32.60
C PRO A 23 -52.36 37.77 -32.39
N GLU A 24 -51.95 38.02 -31.15
CA GLU A 24 -50.77 38.85 -30.91
C GLU A 24 -49.54 38.10 -31.44
N ALA A 25 -48.86 38.74 -32.38
CA ALA A 25 -47.66 38.21 -33.01
C ALA A 25 -46.59 37.99 -31.93
N PHE A 26 -46.32 36.71 -31.62
CA PHE A 26 -45.13 36.32 -30.87
C PHE A 26 -43.90 36.69 -31.71
N THR A 27 -43.35 37.87 -31.42
CA THR A 27 -42.07 38.30 -31.94
C THR A 27 -41.00 37.49 -31.21
N ALA A 28 -40.51 36.44 -31.87
CA ALA A 28 -39.37 35.68 -31.39
C ALA A 28 -38.19 36.64 -31.19
N SER A 29 -37.74 36.81 -29.95
CA SER A 29 -36.58 37.67 -29.67
C SER A 29 -35.35 37.13 -30.43
N PRO A 30 -34.50 38.01 -31.00
CA PRO A 30 -33.34 37.59 -31.80
C PRO A 30 -32.32 36.75 -31.02
N PHE A 31 -32.42 36.71 -29.68
CA PHE A 31 -31.59 35.89 -28.80
C PHE A 31 -31.98 34.41 -28.77
N SER A 32 -33.23 34.03 -29.11
CA SER A 32 -33.63 32.60 -29.10
C SER A 32 -33.01 31.82 -30.25
N GLY A 33 -32.85 32.46 -31.42
CA GLY A 33 -32.17 31.87 -32.57
C GLY A 33 -30.69 31.61 -32.30
N LEU A 34 -30.00 32.54 -31.63
CA LEU A 34 -28.57 32.40 -31.32
C LEU A 34 -28.33 31.28 -30.29
N ILE A 35 -29.16 31.19 -29.25
CA ILE A 35 -29.09 30.11 -28.26
C ILE A 35 -29.37 28.75 -28.92
N PHE A 36 -30.36 28.68 -29.82
CA PHE A 36 -30.68 27.46 -30.56
C PHE A 36 -29.52 27.02 -31.47
N ILE A 37 -28.90 27.97 -32.19
CA ILE A 37 -27.71 27.70 -33.02
C ILE A 37 -26.54 27.20 -32.17
N ILE A 38 -26.28 27.82 -31.01
CA ILE A 38 -25.22 27.38 -30.09
C ILE A 38 -25.50 25.97 -29.55
N LEU A 39 -26.73 25.66 -29.16
CA LEU A 39 -27.13 24.33 -28.69
C LEU A 39 -26.97 23.27 -29.78
N VAL A 40 -27.36 23.58 -31.02
CA VAL A 40 -27.19 22.68 -32.17
C VAL A 40 -25.69 22.46 -32.47
N LEU A 41 -24.87 23.51 -32.45
CA LEU A 41 -23.42 23.39 -32.64
C LEU A 41 -22.76 22.57 -31.51
N LEU A 42 -23.19 22.76 -30.26
CA LEU A 42 -22.73 21.96 -29.13
C LEU A 42 -23.13 20.48 -29.30
N LEU A 43 -24.35 20.19 -29.72
CA LEU A 43 -24.81 18.82 -29.99
C LEU A 43 -24.05 18.17 -31.15
N ILE A 44 -23.77 18.89 -32.23
CA ILE A 44 -22.96 18.38 -33.34
C ILE A 44 -21.52 18.11 -32.88
N SER A 45 -20.93 19.02 -32.10
CA SER A 45 -19.58 18.83 -31.55
C SER A 45 -19.52 17.65 -30.57
N ALA A 46 -20.55 17.47 -29.75
CA ALA A 46 -20.69 16.35 -28.84
C ALA A 46 -20.91 15.03 -29.59
N ALA A 47 -21.71 15.01 -30.66
CA ALA A 47 -21.92 13.85 -31.51
C ALA A 47 -20.65 13.46 -32.29
N ALA A 48 -19.91 14.44 -32.80
CA ALA A 48 -18.62 14.23 -33.47
C ALA A 48 -17.57 13.69 -32.48
N ALA A 49 -17.49 14.25 -31.27
CA ALA A 49 -16.62 13.76 -30.19
C ALA A 49 -17.04 12.35 -29.71
N PHE A 50 -18.34 12.09 -29.65
CA PHE A 50 -18.89 10.78 -29.29
C PHE A 50 -18.58 9.73 -30.35
N GLN A 51 -18.73 10.04 -31.65
CA GLN A 51 -18.31 9.16 -32.75
C GLN A 51 -16.80 8.92 -32.74
N GLU A 52 -15.98 9.96 -32.55
CA GLU A 52 -14.53 9.85 -32.43
C GLU A 52 -14.11 8.90 -31.29
N PHE A 53 -14.81 8.95 -30.16
CA PHE A 53 -14.51 8.15 -28.97
C PHE A 53 -15.06 6.71 -29.05
N TRP A 54 -16.27 6.51 -29.56
CA TRP A 54 -16.91 5.20 -29.67
C TRP A 54 -16.46 4.36 -30.88
N LEU A 55 -15.95 4.96 -31.95
CA LEU A 55 -15.52 4.23 -33.17
C LEU A 55 -14.03 3.89 -33.18
N LYS A 56 -13.21 4.53 -32.35
CA LYS A 56 -11.78 4.24 -32.28
C LYS A 56 -11.58 2.95 -31.47
N GLY A 57 -11.23 1.90 -32.19
CA GLY A 57 -10.79 0.64 -31.58
C GLY A 57 -9.68 0.84 -30.56
N ARG A 58 -9.57 -0.07 -29.59
CA ARG A 58 -8.60 0.01 -28.49
C ARG A 58 -7.43 -0.96 -28.69
N LEU A 59 -6.30 -0.62 -28.12
CA LEU A 59 -5.14 -1.50 -27.99
C LEU A 59 -5.40 -2.48 -26.84
N GLU A 60 -5.07 -3.75 -27.05
CA GLU A 60 -5.08 -4.78 -26.01
C GLU A 60 -3.71 -5.45 -25.94
N LEU A 61 -3.27 -5.70 -24.71
CA LEU A 61 -2.09 -6.46 -24.37
C LEU A 61 -2.52 -7.63 -23.49
N ILE A 62 -2.30 -8.85 -23.95
CA ILE A 62 -2.81 -10.07 -23.34
C ILE A 62 -1.63 -10.99 -23.05
N PRO A 63 -1.20 -11.14 -21.78
CA PRO A 63 -0.31 -12.21 -21.38
C PRO A 63 -1.03 -13.56 -21.51
N LEU A 64 -0.42 -14.52 -22.20
CA LEU A 64 -0.99 -15.88 -22.34
C LEU A 64 -0.86 -16.67 -21.03
N ILE A 65 0.19 -16.40 -20.27
CA ILE A 65 0.36 -16.84 -18.89
C ILE A 65 0.61 -15.62 -18.01
N THR A 66 0.15 -15.67 -16.76
CA THR A 66 0.24 -14.55 -15.82
C THR A 66 1.37 -14.69 -14.81
N SER A 67 2.11 -15.81 -14.83
CA SER A 67 3.23 -16.06 -13.91
C SER A 67 4.35 -16.84 -14.58
N ALA A 68 5.60 -16.49 -14.28
CA ALA A 68 6.80 -17.23 -14.67
C ALA A 68 7.90 -17.11 -13.60
N PRO A 69 8.92 -17.98 -13.57
CA PRO A 69 10.06 -17.82 -12.68
C PRO A 69 10.82 -16.51 -12.86
N CYS A 70 11.28 -15.89 -11.76
CA CYS A 70 12.23 -14.75 -11.76
C CYS A 70 13.68 -15.21 -11.95
N ASP A 71 13.95 -16.04 -12.95
CA ASP A 71 15.26 -16.65 -13.21
C ASP A 71 16.13 -15.89 -14.22
N GLY A 72 15.62 -14.81 -14.81
CA GLY A 72 16.31 -14.06 -15.86
C GLY A 72 16.27 -14.74 -17.23
N THR A 73 15.61 -15.89 -17.36
CA THR A 73 15.63 -16.73 -18.58
C THR A 73 14.26 -17.17 -19.05
N SER A 74 13.33 -17.37 -18.14
CA SER A 74 11.95 -17.72 -18.42
C SER A 74 11.26 -16.62 -19.23
N THR A 75 10.29 -17.01 -20.06
CA THR A 75 9.56 -16.08 -20.91
C THR A 75 8.05 -16.18 -20.67
N ILE A 76 7.38 -15.04 -20.79
CA ILE A 76 5.93 -14.93 -20.79
C ILE A 76 5.51 -14.52 -22.20
N PRO A 77 4.82 -15.38 -22.96
CA PRO A 77 4.26 -15.01 -24.26
C PRO A 77 3.17 -13.94 -24.08
N LEU A 78 3.27 -12.90 -24.90
CA LEU A 78 2.38 -11.75 -24.94
C LEU A 78 1.74 -11.66 -26.33
N LYS A 79 0.42 -11.48 -26.35
CA LYS A 79 -0.35 -11.18 -27.56
C LYS A 79 -0.79 -9.72 -27.54
N VAL A 80 -0.56 -9.04 -28.65
CA VAL A 80 -0.90 -7.62 -28.85
C VAL A 80 -1.85 -7.50 -30.01
N GLN A 81 -2.94 -6.76 -29.84
CA GLN A 81 -3.95 -6.59 -30.88
C GLN A 81 -4.66 -5.25 -30.77
N PHE A 82 -5.19 -4.75 -31.89
CA PHE A 82 -6.20 -3.69 -31.86
C PHE A 82 -7.56 -4.32 -32.08
N VAL A 83 -8.48 -4.05 -31.17
CA VAL A 83 -9.86 -4.52 -31.27
C VAL A 83 -10.80 -3.40 -31.64
N ASP A 84 -11.87 -3.73 -32.34
CA ASP A 84 -12.97 -2.82 -32.60
C ASP A 84 -13.81 -2.56 -31.33
N PRO A 85 -14.83 -1.67 -31.39
CA PRO A 85 -15.71 -1.42 -30.26
C PRO A 85 -16.48 -2.65 -29.76
N SER A 86 -16.65 -3.68 -30.60
CA SER A 86 -17.26 -4.97 -30.22
C SER A 86 -16.28 -5.93 -29.56
N GLY A 87 -14.98 -5.60 -29.51
CA GLY A 87 -13.93 -6.44 -28.95
C GLY A 87 -13.31 -7.42 -29.94
N LYS A 88 -13.65 -7.34 -31.23
CA LYS A 88 -13.07 -8.22 -32.25
C LYS A 88 -11.73 -7.69 -32.74
N PRO A 89 -10.68 -8.53 -32.87
CA PRO A 89 -9.41 -8.13 -33.49
C PRO A 89 -9.60 -7.58 -34.90
N ARG A 90 -8.80 -6.58 -35.26
CA ARG A 90 -8.86 -5.93 -36.58
C ARG A 90 -7.58 -6.10 -37.35
N LYS A 91 -7.70 -6.39 -38.65
CA LYS A 91 -6.58 -6.32 -39.59
C LYS A 91 -6.05 -4.90 -39.71
N GLN A 92 -4.72 -4.76 -39.65
CA GLN A 92 -4.07 -3.46 -39.76
C GLN A 92 -3.92 -3.03 -41.21
N LEU A 93 -4.28 -1.78 -41.52
CA LEU A 93 -4.14 -1.21 -42.87
C LEU A 93 -2.68 -0.83 -43.21
N LYS A 94 -1.84 -0.67 -42.18
CA LYS A 94 -0.42 -0.36 -42.25
C LYS A 94 0.29 -0.93 -41.02
N ASP A 95 1.61 -1.01 -41.07
CA ASP A 95 2.40 -1.48 -39.93
C ASP A 95 2.19 -0.57 -38.71
N ARG A 96 2.03 -1.20 -37.54
CA ARG A 96 1.80 -0.52 -36.27
C ARG A 96 2.89 -0.92 -35.28
N ASN A 97 3.74 0.03 -34.95
CA ASN A 97 4.67 -0.12 -33.84
C ASN A 97 3.90 -0.02 -32.52
N VAL A 98 4.17 -0.97 -31.63
CA VAL A 98 3.69 -0.93 -30.24
C VAL A 98 4.94 -0.94 -29.34
N GLU A 99 5.09 0.12 -28.54
CA GLU A 99 6.13 0.20 -27.53
C GLU A 99 5.58 -0.42 -26.26
N ILE A 100 6.25 -1.43 -25.71
CA ILE A 100 5.87 -2.05 -24.43
C ILE A 100 6.95 -1.71 -23.41
N ARG A 101 6.53 -1.10 -22.30
CA ARG A 101 7.36 -0.85 -21.14
C ARG A 101 6.99 -1.81 -20.03
N SER A 102 7.99 -2.28 -19.30
CA SER A 102 7.84 -3.17 -18.16
C SER A 102 8.54 -2.59 -16.95
N THR A 103 7.97 -2.78 -15.76
CA THR A 103 8.65 -2.41 -14.50
C THR A 103 9.83 -3.32 -14.17
N SER A 104 9.86 -4.53 -14.73
CA SER A 104 10.94 -5.51 -14.54
C SER A 104 11.00 -6.47 -15.73
N GLY A 105 12.18 -7.02 -16.03
CA GLY A 105 12.37 -7.87 -17.21
C GLY A 105 12.54 -7.06 -18.49
N ASN A 106 12.56 -7.75 -19.63
CA ASN A 106 12.76 -7.14 -20.94
C ASN A 106 11.73 -7.66 -21.94
N VAL A 107 11.15 -6.75 -22.72
CA VAL A 107 10.17 -7.09 -23.77
C VAL A 107 10.81 -6.87 -25.13
N MET A 108 10.70 -7.88 -26.00
CA MET A 108 11.15 -7.77 -27.38
C MET A 108 10.26 -6.79 -28.16
N LYS A 109 10.86 -6.02 -29.08
CA LYS A 109 10.14 -5.06 -29.91
C LYS A 109 9.01 -5.75 -30.67
N VAL A 110 7.83 -5.16 -30.64
CA VAL A 110 6.64 -5.71 -31.30
C VAL A 110 6.11 -4.76 -32.37
N VAL A 111 5.78 -5.32 -33.53
CA VAL A 111 5.18 -4.62 -34.67
C VAL A 111 4.04 -5.48 -35.19
N ILE A 112 2.85 -4.92 -35.28
CA ILE A 112 1.73 -5.59 -35.98
C ILE A 112 1.83 -5.19 -37.45
N LEU A 113 2.12 -6.17 -38.31
CA LEU A 113 2.29 -5.95 -39.73
C LEU A 113 0.95 -5.64 -40.43
N LYS A 114 1.03 -4.95 -41.57
CA LYS A 114 -0.12 -4.74 -42.45
C LYS A 114 -0.78 -6.08 -42.82
N GLY A 115 -2.10 -6.14 -42.70
CA GLY A 115 -2.90 -7.32 -43.00
C GLY A 115 -3.08 -8.28 -41.82
N GLU A 116 -2.24 -8.16 -40.79
CA GLU A 116 -2.33 -8.97 -39.57
C GLU A 116 -3.31 -8.38 -38.56
N GLU A 117 -3.92 -9.25 -37.77
CA GLU A 117 -4.84 -8.87 -36.69
C GLU A 117 -4.11 -8.69 -35.36
N THR A 118 -3.05 -9.48 -35.17
CA THR A 118 -2.36 -9.62 -33.88
C THR A 118 -0.86 -9.76 -34.11
N ALA A 119 -0.06 -9.37 -33.12
CA ALA A 119 1.35 -9.70 -33.06
C ALA A 119 1.67 -10.40 -31.74
N GLU A 120 2.63 -11.30 -31.79
CA GLU A 120 3.14 -12.00 -30.62
C GLU A 120 4.54 -11.48 -30.29
N THR A 121 4.84 -11.41 -29.01
CA THR A 121 6.16 -11.09 -28.48
C THR A 121 6.33 -11.78 -27.14
N GLU A 122 7.51 -11.71 -26.56
CA GLU A 122 7.81 -12.33 -25.28
C GLU A 122 8.36 -11.30 -24.30
N LEU A 123 7.92 -11.40 -23.05
CA LEU A 123 8.55 -10.79 -21.90
C LEU A 123 9.52 -11.80 -21.30
N LYS A 124 10.82 -11.52 -21.39
CA LYS A 124 11.85 -12.26 -20.68
C LYS A 124 11.90 -11.81 -19.22
N SER A 125 11.86 -12.77 -18.31
CA SER A 125 11.93 -12.54 -16.87
C SER A 125 13.24 -11.85 -16.47
N SER A 126 13.23 -11.19 -15.31
CA SER A 126 14.45 -10.70 -14.66
C SER A 126 14.80 -11.58 -13.46
N ASN A 127 15.91 -11.25 -12.78
CA ASN A 127 16.26 -11.84 -11.49
C ASN A 127 15.57 -11.15 -10.30
N VAL A 128 14.60 -10.28 -10.54
CA VAL A 128 13.84 -9.58 -9.50
C VAL A 128 12.40 -10.09 -9.52
N CYS A 129 12.03 -10.80 -8.46
CA CYS A 129 10.71 -11.41 -8.32
C CYS A 129 9.67 -10.38 -7.87
N GLY A 130 8.42 -10.64 -8.24
CA GLY A 130 7.26 -9.83 -7.85
C GLY A 130 6.35 -9.46 -9.00
N ILE A 131 5.41 -8.56 -8.70
CA ILE A 131 4.43 -8.12 -9.68
C ILE A 131 5.08 -7.16 -10.68
N VAL A 132 4.90 -7.49 -11.96
CA VAL A 132 5.38 -6.72 -13.09
C VAL A 132 4.20 -6.07 -13.80
N THR A 133 4.27 -4.77 -13.97
CA THR A 133 3.27 -4.00 -14.72
C THR A 133 3.80 -3.73 -16.11
N LEU A 134 3.00 -4.09 -17.11
CA LEU A 134 3.27 -3.85 -18.52
C LEU A 134 2.38 -2.71 -19.02
N GLU A 135 2.99 -1.71 -19.67
CA GLU A 135 2.28 -0.64 -20.37
C GLU A 135 2.64 -0.71 -21.85
N ALA A 136 1.66 -1.03 -22.69
CA ALA A 136 1.76 -0.97 -24.14
C ALA A 136 1.23 0.37 -24.65
N LYS A 137 1.95 0.99 -25.58
CA LYS A 137 1.58 2.27 -26.20
C LYS A 137 1.73 2.21 -27.71
N SER A 138 0.73 2.73 -28.43
CA SER A 138 0.82 2.96 -29.87
C SER A 138 0.09 4.24 -30.26
N GLY A 139 0.85 5.28 -30.55
CA GLY A 139 0.32 6.64 -30.71
C GLY A 139 -0.32 7.13 -29.41
N ILE A 140 -1.62 7.41 -29.45
CA ILE A 140 -2.41 7.86 -28.29
C ILE A 140 -3.02 6.72 -27.47
N GLN A 141 -3.03 5.49 -28.00
CA GLN A 141 -3.66 4.36 -27.34
C GLN A 141 -2.71 3.71 -26.34
N LYS A 142 -3.27 3.27 -25.21
CA LYS A 142 -2.56 2.58 -24.14
C LYS A 142 -3.31 1.31 -23.72
N ALA A 143 -2.56 0.30 -23.32
CA ALA A 143 -3.07 -0.90 -22.68
C ALA A 143 -2.16 -1.30 -21.52
N ASN A 144 -2.75 -1.80 -20.43
CA ASN A 144 -2.00 -2.26 -19.27
C ASN A 144 -2.25 -3.75 -19.03
N ALA A 145 -1.22 -4.46 -18.61
CA ALA A 145 -1.33 -5.83 -18.13
C ALA A 145 -0.46 -6.02 -16.89
N ARG A 146 -0.78 -7.04 -16.08
CA ARG A 146 0.02 -7.43 -14.91
C ARG A 146 0.39 -8.89 -15.02
N VAL A 147 1.64 -9.19 -14.72
CA VAL A 147 2.17 -10.56 -14.60
C VAL A 147 2.99 -10.67 -13.32
N ASN A 148 3.33 -11.88 -12.90
CA ASN A 148 4.12 -12.14 -11.71
C ASN A 148 5.40 -12.90 -12.06
N PHE A 149 6.55 -12.37 -11.65
CA PHE A 149 7.77 -13.17 -11.62
C PHE A 149 7.87 -13.86 -10.26
N ALA A 150 7.54 -15.15 -10.22
CA ALA A 150 7.52 -15.94 -9.00
C ALA A 150 8.92 -16.47 -8.67
N GLY A 151 9.38 -16.21 -7.45
CA GLY A 151 10.54 -16.91 -6.89
C GLY A 151 10.11 -18.18 -6.16
N ASN A 152 10.98 -19.19 -6.13
CA ASN A 152 10.79 -20.34 -5.26
C ASN A 152 10.97 -19.90 -3.82
N VAL A 153 9.89 -19.90 -3.04
CA VAL A 153 9.95 -19.47 -1.64
C VAL A 153 10.83 -20.44 -0.86
N ALA A 154 11.94 -19.96 -0.30
CA ALA A 154 12.92 -20.81 0.37
C ALA A 154 13.19 -20.44 1.84
N GLY A 155 12.79 -19.25 2.30
CA GLY A 155 12.98 -18.92 3.71
C GLY A 155 12.23 -17.69 4.21
N LEU A 156 12.10 -17.63 5.53
CA LEU A 156 11.64 -16.48 6.29
C LEU A 156 12.82 -15.80 6.98
N VAL A 157 12.87 -14.47 6.90
CA VAL A 157 13.88 -13.64 7.56
C VAL A 157 13.17 -12.70 8.52
N LEU A 158 13.67 -12.65 9.75
CA LEU A 158 13.17 -11.77 10.80
C LEU A 158 14.23 -10.70 11.12
N GLU A 159 13.84 -9.44 10.96
CA GLU A 159 14.61 -8.27 11.36
C GLU A 159 13.93 -7.65 12.57
N VAL A 160 14.69 -7.34 13.62
CA VAL A 160 14.10 -6.88 14.89
C VAL A 160 14.80 -5.61 15.35
N ALA A 161 14.01 -4.60 15.69
CA ALA A 161 14.51 -3.31 16.15
C ALA A 161 13.58 -2.70 17.20
N PRO A 162 14.09 -2.36 18.40
CA PRO A 162 15.43 -2.67 18.92
C PRO A 162 15.61 -4.16 19.29
N SER A 163 16.84 -4.70 19.17
CA SER A 163 17.15 -6.09 19.55
C SER A 163 17.26 -6.30 21.07
N LYS A 164 17.15 -5.21 21.84
CA LYS A 164 17.16 -5.21 23.30
C LYS A 164 16.13 -4.23 23.84
N ILE A 165 15.35 -4.65 24.82
CA ILE A 165 14.32 -3.83 25.46
C ILE A 165 14.27 -4.09 26.98
N PRO A 166 13.86 -3.12 27.79
CA PRO A 166 13.62 -3.34 29.22
C PRO A 166 12.56 -4.42 29.48
N ALA A 167 12.80 -5.25 30.49
CA ALA A 167 11.84 -6.25 31.00
C ALA A 167 10.77 -5.62 31.91
N ASP A 168 10.05 -4.62 31.41
CA ASP A 168 9.11 -3.78 32.18
C ASP A 168 7.63 -4.09 31.93
N GLY A 169 7.35 -5.03 31.02
CA GLY A 169 5.98 -5.41 30.65
C GLY A 169 5.29 -4.49 29.65
N ILE A 170 5.94 -3.40 29.22
CA ILE A 170 5.35 -2.39 28.34
C ILE A 170 6.25 -1.99 27.17
N SER A 171 7.55 -2.21 27.28
CA SER A 171 8.53 -1.92 26.25
C SER A 171 8.28 -2.80 25.04
N ILE A 172 8.43 -2.21 23.85
CA ILE A 172 8.10 -2.85 22.58
C ILE A 172 9.31 -2.93 21.65
N SER A 173 9.31 -3.96 20.81
CA SER A 173 10.21 -4.10 19.67
C SER A 173 9.43 -4.41 18.41
N SER A 174 9.80 -3.78 17.30
CA SER A 174 9.24 -4.08 15.98
C SER A 174 9.93 -5.31 15.39
N VAL A 175 9.15 -6.22 14.84
CA VAL A 175 9.60 -7.44 14.15
C VAL A 175 9.15 -7.33 12.69
N THR A 176 10.11 -7.09 11.79
CA THR A 176 9.87 -7.07 10.34
C THR A 176 10.11 -8.46 9.77
N ILE A 177 9.09 -9.04 9.16
CA ILE A 177 9.14 -10.36 8.51
C ILE A 177 9.30 -10.15 7.02
N LYS A 178 10.31 -10.80 6.41
CA LYS A 178 10.54 -10.81 4.97
C LYS A 178 10.64 -12.24 4.46
N ILE A 179 10.26 -12.44 3.20
CA ILE A 179 10.33 -13.74 2.53
C ILE A 179 11.46 -13.69 1.51
N LYS A 180 12.29 -14.73 1.46
CA LYS A 180 13.36 -14.88 0.48
C LYS A 180 13.19 -16.09 -0.42
N ASP A 181 13.71 -15.99 -1.64
CA ASP A 181 13.82 -17.10 -2.57
C ASP A 181 15.06 -17.99 -2.27
N ASP A 182 15.21 -19.05 -3.07
CA ASP A 182 16.34 -20.00 -3.05
C ASP A 182 17.69 -19.35 -3.41
N LYS A 183 17.67 -18.20 -4.09
CA LYS A 183 18.84 -17.38 -4.42
C LYS A 183 19.18 -16.33 -3.36
N GLY A 184 18.35 -16.19 -2.33
CA GLY A 184 18.52 -15.23 -1.23
C GLY A 184 17.94 -13.84 -1.49
N ASN A 185 17.21 -13.62 -2.59
CA ASN A 185 16.54 -12.35 -2.87
C ASN A 185 15.23 -12.25 -2.11
N PHE A 186 14.88 -11.05 -1.63
CA PHE A 186 13.56 -10.81 -1.06
C PHE A 186 12.50 -10.75 -2.15
N ILE A 187 11.37 -11.40 -1.93
CA ILE A 187 10.32 -11.56 -2.94
C ILE A 187 8.99 -10.98 -2.46
N THR A 188 8.19 -10.46 -3.40
CA THR A 188 6.78 -10.13 -3.17
C THR A 188 5.89 -11.24 -3.70
N SER A 189 4.63 -11.26 -3.26
CA SER A 189 3.62 -12.25 -3.69
C SER A 189 2.40 -11.55 -4.27
N PRO A 190 1.75 -12.08 -5.32
CA PRO A 190 0.46 -11.57 -5.79
C PRO A 190 -0.68 -11.86 -4.81
N ASP A 191 -0.53 -12.85 -3.95
CA ASP A 191 -1.50 -13.24 -2.92
C ASP A 191 -1.05 -12.81 -1.53
N GLU A 192 -2.02 -12.58 -0.64
CA GLU A 192 -1.77 -12.34 0.79
C GLU A 192 -1.09 -13.56 1.43
N ARG A 193 -0.07 -13.32 2.27
CA ARG A 193 0.61 -14.36 3.04
C ARG A 193 0.32 -14.17 4.52
N ILE A 194 -0.04 -15.24 5.22
CA ILE A 194 -0.36 -15.24 6.64
C ILE A 194 0.74 -15.98 7.39
N VAL A 195 1.54 -15.26 8.17
CA VAL A 195 2.66 -15.79 8.95
C VAL A 195 2.21 -15.94 10.40
N GLU A 196 2.36 -17.14 10.94
CA GLU A 196 2.13 -17.41 12.36
C GLU A 196 3.38 -17.07 13.16
N MET A 197 3.20 -16.40 14.29
CA MET A 197 4.27 -15.91 15.15
C MET A 197 4.12 -16.49 16.56
N SER A 198 5.24 -16.80 17.19
CA SER A 198 5.29 -17.16 18.61
C SER A 198 6.58 -16.66 19.24
N THR A 199 6.60 -16.56 20.57
CA THR A 199 7.76 -16.09 21.33
C THR A 199 7.92 -16.90 22.62
N SER A 200 9.16 -17.12 23.06
CA SER A 200 9.47 -17.79 24.33
C SER A 200 9.29 -16.90 25.57
N LEU A 201 9.33 -15.57 25.39
CA LEU A 201 9.11 -14.56 26.44
C LEU A 201 8.33 -13.36 25.88
N GLY A 202 7.50 -12.75 26.73
CA GLY A 202 6.66 -11.62 26.32
C GLY A 202 5.46 -12.06 25.49
N THR A 203 4.92 -11.14 24.69
CA THR A 203 3.83 -11.39 23.75
C THR A 203 4.20 -10.85 22.38
N VAL A 204 3.79 -11.54 21.31
CA VAL A 204 4.03 -11.11 19.93
C VAL A 204 2.72 -11.05 19.15
N THR A 205 2.56 -10.08 18.27
CA THR A 205 1.43 -10.02 17.35
C THR A 205 1.41 -11.26 16.45
N SER A 206 0.31 -12.01 16.46
CA SER A 206 0.05 -13.14 15.56
C SER A 206 -1.44 -13.26 15.26
N PRO A 207 -1.84 -13.66 14.04
CA PRO A 207 -0.99 -13.83 12.85
C PRO A 207 -0.60 -12.48 12.22
N VAL A 208 0.50 -12.47 11.46
CA VAL A 208 0.92 -11.30 10.65
C VAL A 208 0.55 -11.52 9.20
N LYS A 209 -0.19 -10.57 8.63
CA LYS A 209 -0.54 -10.57 7.21
C LYS A 209 0.47 -9.75 6.41
N ILE A 210 0.98 -10.33 5.33
CA ILE A 210 1.80 -9.66 4.32
C ILE A 210 0.92 -9.44 3.09
N PRO A 211 0.49 -8.20 2.83
CA PRO A 211 -0.41 -7.90 1.71
C PRO A 211 0.24 -8.21 0.34
N PRO A 212 -0.58 -8.46 -0.69
CA PRO A 212 -0.13 -8.56 -2.07
C PRO A 212 0.82 -7.43 -2.50
N GLY A 213 1.91 -7.78 -3.18
CA GLY A 213 2.87 -6.83 -3.74
C GLY A 213 3.77 -6.15 -2.71
N THR A 214 3.70 -6.52 -1.42
CA THR A 214 4.58 -5.99 -0.37
C THR A 214 5.72 -6.97 -0.08
N LEU A 215 6.87 -6.43 0.37
CA LEU A 215 8.08 -7.22 0.69
C LEU A 215 8.10 -7.72 2.14
N SER A 216 7.26 -7.14 3.00
CA SER A 216 7.36 -7.37 4.44
C SER A 216 6.04 -7.21 5.18
N GLY A 217 5.91 -7.95 6.29
CA GLY A 217 4.91 -7.73 7.33
C GLY A 217 5.56 -7.24 8.62
N ILE A 218 4.77 -6.60 9.49
CA ILE A 218 5.24 -6.07 10.78
C ILE A 218 4.47 -6.74 11.91
N ALA A 219 5.20 -7.27 12.89
CA ALA A 219 4.69 -7.70 14.18
C ALA A 219 5.26 -6.79 15.28
N ILE A 220 4.56 -6.71 16.41
CA ILE A 220 5.04 -6.05 17.62
C ILE A 220 5.32 -7.13 18.66
N LEU A 221 6.54 -7.12 19.22
CA LEU A 221 6.90 -7.87 20.42
C LEU A 221 6.79 -6.93 21.62
N SER A 222 6.04 -7.31 22.65
CA SER A 222 6.01 -6.62 23.94
C SER A 222 6.77 -7.42 24.99
N SER A 223 7.56 -6.73 25.82
CA SER A 223 8.30 -7.34 26.91
C SER A 223 7.38 -7.88 28.01
N CYS A 224 7.91 -8.75 28.86
CA CYS A 224 7.31 -9.12 30.13
C CYS A 224 8.22 -8.69 31.29
N MET A 225 7.77 -8.89 32.54
CA MET A 225 8.55 -8.53 33.74
C MET A 225 9.70 -9.50 34.07
N ARG A 226 10.13 -10.32 33.10
CA ARG A 226 11.19 -11.32 33.27
C ARG A 226 12.33 -11.00 32.34
N THR A 227 13.52 -10.80 32.92
CA THR A 227 14.76 -10.68 32.16
C THR A 227 15.11 -11.99 31.47
N GLY A 228 15.75 -11.91 30.32
CA GLY A 228 16.16 -13.10 29.57
C GLY A 228 16.23 -12.86 28.06
N THR A 229 16.38 -13.93 27.29
CA THR A 229 16.36 -13.85 25.83
C THR A 229 15.05 -14.41 25.29
N ALA A 230 14.22 -13.54 24.71
CA ALA A 230 13.03 -13.90 23.97
C ALA A 230 13.44 -14.45 22.59
N THR A 231 13.00 -15.65 22.27
CA THR A 231 13.19 -16.27 20.95
C THR A 231 11.87 -16.18 20.21
N ILE A 232 11.85 -15.39 19.14
CA ILE A 232 10.70 -15.21 18.25
C ILE A 232 10.83 -16.22 17.12
N THR A 233 9.76 -16.96 16.87
CA THR A 233 9.64 -17.90 15.76
C THR A 233 8.49 -17.48 14.85
N ALA A 234 8.75 -17.55 13.55
CA ALA A 234 7.78 -17.26 12.50
C ALA A 234 7.62 -18.49 11.61
N THR A 235 6.38 -18.84 11.26
CA THR A 235 6.08 -19.97 10.38
C THR A 235 5.14 -19.58 9.25
N PHE A 236 5.43 -20.07 8.05
CA PHE A 236 4.61 -19.89 6.85
C PHE A 236 4.64 -21.19 6.04
N GLY A 237 3.58 -22.00 6.12
CA GLY A 237 3.60 -23.35 5.56
C GLY A 237 4.70 -24.19 6.20
N SER A 238 5.66 -24.65 5.40
CA SER A 238 6.85 -25.40 5.85
C SER A 238 8.06 -24.53 6.18
N LEU A 239 7.97 -23.21 5.99
CA LEU A 239 9.08 -22.29 6.22
C LEU A 239 9.11 -21.86 7.68
N HIS A 240 10.32 -21.70 8.20
CA HIS A 240 10.59 -21.26 9.56
C HIS A 240 11.63 -20.14 9.58
N GLY A 241 11.44 -19.16 10.44
CA GLY A 241 12.41 -18.10 10.72
C GLY A 241 12.50 -17.87 12.23
N GLU A 242 13.69 -17.57 12.75
CA GLU A 242 13.92 -17.35 14.17
C GLU A 242 14.76 -16.08 14.39
N LYS A 243 14.43 -15.32 15.44
CA LYS A 243 15.26 -14.20 15.91
C LYS A 243 15.20 -14.07 17.43
N LYS A 244 16.30 -13.60 18.02
CA LYS A 244 16.42 -13.39 19.46
C LYS A 244 16.36 -11.90 19.80
N VAL A 245 15.70 -11.59 20.91
CA VAL A 245 15.60 -10.25 21.53
C VAL A 245 15.95 -10.38 23.00
N VAL A 246 16.77 -9.47 23.52
CA VAL A 246 17.16 -9.48 24.93
C VAL A 246 16.22 -8.59 25.73
N PHE A 247 15.60 -9.15 26.77
CA PHE A 247 14.89 -8.42 27.81
C PHE A 247 15.88 -8.11 28.93
N GLU A 248 16.37 -6.87 28.94
CA GLU A 248 17.36 -6.40 29.89
C GLU A 248 16.70 -6.01 31.22
N GLU A 249 17.48 -6.08 32.29
CA GLU A 249 17.02 -5.58 33.59
C GLU A 249 16.71 -4.09 33.49
N LEU A 250 15.64 -3.67 34.17
CA LEU A 250 15.30 -2.26 34.27
C LEU A 250 16.45 -1.50 34.90
N ALA A 251 16.83 -0.38 34.27
CA ALA A 251 17.82 0.52 34.83
C ALA A 251 17.42 0.87 36.27
N GLU A 252 18.32 0.55 37.21
CA GLU A 252 18.15 0.91 38.61
C GLU A 252 17.96 2.44 38.72
N ARG A 253 17.08 2.85 39.63
CA ARG A 253 16.94 4.24 40.04
C ARG A 253 17.21 4.34 41.53
N TYR A 254 17.56 5.52 41.98
CA TYR A 254 17.74 5.75 43.41
C TYR A 254 16.47 6.33 44.02
N CYS A 255 16.14 5.91 45.24
CA CYS A 255 15.01 6.46 45.97
C CYS A 255 15.25 7.95 46.28
N MET A 256 14.39 8.83 45.77
CA MET A 256 14.49 10.28 46.00
C MET A 256 14.39 10.71 47.48
N ASN A 257 13.99 9.81 48.39
CA ASN A 257 13.85 10.09 49.83
C ASN A 257 15.00 9.55 50.69
N CYS A 258 15.61 8.43 50.33
CA CYS A 258 16.63 7.77 51.17
C CYS A 258 17.93 7.41 50.44
N GLY A 259 17.97 7.54 49.11
CA GLY A 259 19.16 7.29 48.30
C GLY A 259 19.41 5.83 47.96
N ASP A 260 18.63 4.89 48.49
CA ASP A 260 18.83 3.46 48.18
C ASP A 260 18.50 3.13 46.72
N PRO A 261 19.29 2.26 46.07
CA PRO A 261 18.97 1.75 44.74
C PRO A 261 17.68 0.93 44.79
N MET A 262 16.85 1.09 43.77
CA MET A 262 15.59 0.38 43.62
C MET A 262 15.26 0.18 42.14
N LYS A 263 14.42 -0.83 41.86
CA LYS A 263 13.94 -1.08 40.51
C LYS A 263 13.04 0.05 40.04
N ARG A 264 13.14 0.41 38.76
CA ARG A 264 12.37 1.53 38.19
C ARG A 264 10.86 1.27 38.19
N GLU A 265 10.41 0.02 38.09
CA GLU A 265 8.99 -0.34 38.14
C GLU A 265 8.34 -0.20 39.52
N MET A 266 9.13 -0.09 40.61
CA MET A 266 8.58 -0.01 41.96
C MET A 266 8.00 1.38 42.26
N THR A 267 6.73 1.44 42.66
CA THR A 267 6.04 2.69 43.02
C THR A 267 6.50 3.26 44.37
N ALA A 268 6.85 2.39 45.33
CA ALA A 268 7.36 2.77 46.65
C ALA A 268 8.74 2.14 46.91
N CYS A 269 9.59 2.84 47.65
CA CYS A 269 10.92 2.36 47.99
C CYS A 269 10.84 1.11 48.89
N PRO A 270 11.58 0.01 48.60
CA PRO A 270 11.58 -1.18 49.44
C PRO A 270 12.12 -0.90 50.85
N THR A 271 13.08 0.01 51.00
CA THR A 271 13.71 0.34 52.29
C THR A 271 12.87 1.31 53.10
N CYS A 272 12.58 2.50 52.58
CA CYS A 272 11.91 3.55 53.36
C CYS A 272 10.39 3.61 53.18
N LYS A 273 9.82 2.77 52.30
CA LYS A 273 8.38 2.68 51.97
C LYS A 273 7.73 3.96 51.43
N LYS A 274 8.51 5.02 51.19
CA LYS A 274 8.02 6.28 50.60
C LYS A 274 7.93 6.20 49.08
N THR A 275 6.93 6.87 48.52
CA THR A 275 6.78 7.11 47.08
C THR A 275 7.62 8.32 46.65
N PRO A 276 7.85 8.51 45.33
CA PRO A 276 8.50 9.71 44.81
C PRO A 276 7.75 10.99 45.26
N PRO A 277 8.47 12.08 45.58
CA PRO A 277 7.86 13.39 45.79
C PRO A 277 7.14 13.86 44.52
N PRO A 278 6.10 14.71 44.64
CA PRO A 278 5.41 15.27 43.48
C PRO A 278 6.31 16.21 42.67
N ASP A 279 6.15 16.21 41.35
CA ASP A 279 6.90 17.04 40.39
C ASP A 279 6.33 18.48 40.27
N THR A 280 5.71 19.02 41.32
CA THR A 280 5.09 20.37 41.28
C THR A 280 6.13 21.49 41.15
N GLU A 281 7.31 21.26 41.71
CA GLU A 281 8.48 22.13 41.60
C GLU A 281 9.70 21.27 41.31
N ILE A 282 10.63 21.77 40.49
CA ILE A 282 11.80 21.02 40.02
C ILE A 282 13.12 21.77 40.33
N LYS A 283 14.21 21.01 40.48
CA LYS A 283 15.58 21.51 40.57
C LYS A 283 16.53 20.65 39.73
N GLU A 284 17.71 21.18 39.42
CA GLU A 284 18.77 20.40 38.77
C GLU A 284 19.65 19.70 39.81
N CYS A 285 19.96 18.44 39.56
CA CYS A 285 20.90 17.70 40.37
C CYS A 285 22.30 18.29 40.25
N TYR A 286 22.93 18.68 41.36
CA TYR A 286 24.28 19.26 41.33
C TYR A 286 25.37 18.34 40.76
N SER A 287 25.15 17.02 40.78
CA SER A 287 26.16 16.03 40.37
C SER A 287 26.03 15.59 38.92
N CYS A 288 24.81 15.39 38.41
CA CYS A 288 24.58 14.89 37.06
C CYS A 288 23.72 15.80 36.18
N SER A 289 23.34 16.98 36.68
CA SER A 289 22.46 17.95 36.01
C SER A 289 21.07 17.40 35.62
N GLY A 290 20.67 16.26 36.19
CA GLY A 290 19.34 15.71 36.00
C GLY A 290 18.26 16.54 36.70
N VAL A 291 17.18 16.86 35.98
CA VAL A 291 15.99 17.50 36.56
C VAL A 291 15.25 16.52 37.49
N ILE A 292 14.98 16.94 38.72
CA ILE A 292 14.33 16.17 39.79
C ILE A 292 13.37 17.09 40.59
N PRO A 293 12.41 16.56 41.37
CA PRO A 293 11.61 17.37 42.29
C PRO A 293 12.46 18.26 43.21
N ALA A 294 12.01 19.49 43.46
CA ALA A 294 12.67 20.41 44.38
C ALA A 294 12.83 19.79 45.79
N THR A 295 11.82 19.04 46.23
CA THR A 295 11.77 18.33 47.51
C THR A 295 12.52 16.99 47.53
N ALA A 296 13.07 16.55 46.40
CA ALA A 296 13.87 15.33 46.36
C ALA A 296 15.16 15.51 47.19
N MET A 297 15.39 14.59 48.14
CA MET A 297 16.60 14.54 48.97
C MET A 297 17.75 13.83 48.25
N PHE A 298 17.46 12.99 47.26
CA PHE A 298 18.45 12.27 46.46
C PHE A 298 18.05 12.31 44.98
N CYS A 299 19.03 12.31 44.08
CA CYS A 299 18.78 12.23 42.64
C CYS A 299 18.42 10.80 42.24
N ASP A 300 17.32 10.62 41.52
CA ASP A 300 16.87 9.31 41.03
C ASP A 300 17.79 8.70 39.97
N LYS A 301 18.57 9.53 39.25
CA LYS A 301 19.49 9.09 38.20
C LYS A 301 20.86 8.69 38.72
N CYS A 302 21.44 9.44 39.65
CA CYS A 302 22.82 9.23 40.11
C CYS A 302 22.97 8.92 41.60
N GLY A 303 21.90 8.97 42.39
CA GLY A 303 21.93 8.68 43.83
C GLY A 303 22.56 9.76 44.69
N ALA A 304 23.06 10.87 44.10
CA ALA A 304 23.67 11.95 44.86
C ALA A 304 22.65 12.61 45.80
N LYS A 305 23.02 12.76 47.08
CA LYS A 305 22.25 13.51 48.07
C LYS A 305 22.20 14.98 47.70
N GLN A 306 21.01 15.55 47.59
CA GLN A 306 20.80 16.92 47.16
C GLN A 306 20.95 17.89 48.34
N PRO A 307 21.52 19.08 48.12
CA PRO A 307 21.42 20.16 49.08
C PRO A 307 19.94 20.49 49.30
N VAL A 308 19.61 20.71 50.57
CA VAL A 308 18.27 21.14 51.03
C VAL A 308 18.15 22.64 50.81
#